data_AF-A0A1S3AXM5-F1
#
_entry.id   AF-A0A1S3AXM5-F1
#
_cell.length_a   1.000
_cell.length_b   1.000
_cell.length_c   1.000
_cell.angle_alpha   90.00
_cell.angle_beta   90.00
_cell.angle_gamma   90.00
#
_symmetry.space_group_name_H-M   'P 1'
#
loop_
_entity.id
_entity.type
_entity.pdbx_description
1 polymer ?
#
loop_
_entity_poly.entity_id
_entity_poly.type
_entity_poly.pdbx_seq_one_letter_code
_entity_poly.pdbx_strand_id
1 'polypeptide(L)'
;MAATTSAMLLPSFVQEQPRRDEQLQQPRQNDDEQLETIKYGDVFNVSGDLAANPIAPEDARMMASAETRVLGQMHEAGPADVMRAAAAHNVQVGVLSSRDISDVAKNQGINISETDVPGARVVSECVAGQVVGQYLDTTTASGVEMPEQDVITIGQALEAACQIIGNKPVEQSDAAAIHAAEVCATGNNAMNPGGLGATAQAAAIFNAAMDRDEDKIKLNYVLTGATEKLATDKVVSRQDVEGVVSAELRNNPSMTTHPGGVAASISAAARLNEGNTERVVSADLRNNPNLTTHPDGLAASITATAGLNEDGAGI
;
A
#
# COMPACT_ATOMS: atom_id res chain seq x y z
N MET A 1 -7.63 -86.50 -38.99
CA MET A 1 -7.12 -87.27 -37.84
C MET A 1 -5.73 -86.74 -37.48
N ALA A 2 -5.46 -86.62 -36.17
CA ALA A 2 -4.21 -86.20 -35.51
C ALA A 2 -3.80 -84.73 -35.74
N ALA A 3 -4.05 -83.76 -34.86
CA ALA A 3 -3.80 -83.60 -33.41
C ALA A 3 -2.30 -83.40 -33.09
N THR A 4 -1.97 -82.14 -32.81
CA THR A 4 -0.64 -81.60 -32.49
C THR A 4 -0.63 -81.15 -31.03
N THR A 5 0.34 -81.68 -30.27
CA THR A 5 1.15 -81.04 -29.22
C THR A 5 0.48 -80.34 -28.02
N SER A 6 0.64 -80.99 -26.86
CA SER A 6 1.29 -80.51 -25.62
C SER A 6 0.88 -79.17 -24.97
N ALA A 7 0.40 -79.23 -23.71
CA ALA A 7 1.15 -78.74 -22.53
C ALA A 7 0.32 -78.88 -21.23
N MET A 8 1.00 -79.29 -20.16
CA MET A 8 0.54 -79.48 -18.77
C MET A 8 0.00 -78.20 -18.10
N LEU A 9 -1.00 -78.31 -17.21
CA LEU A 9 -0.87 -77.99 -15.76
C LEU A 9 -2.09 -78.43 -14.91
N LEU A 10 -1.81 -78.96 -13.72
CA LEU A 10 -2.70 -79.51 -12.68
C LEU A 10 -3.29 -78.41 -11.75
N PRO A 11 -4.22 -78.74 -10.80
CA PRO A 11 -5.36 -77.89 -10.43
C PRO A 11 -5.15 -76.98 -9.21
N SER A 12 -6.08 -76.03 -9.11
CA SER A 12 -6.36 -75.06 -8.03
C SER A 12 -6.54 -75.67 -6.64
N PHE A 13 -6.01 -75.02 -5.58
CA PHE A 13 -6.53 -74.94 -4.19
C PHE A 13 -5.68 -73.89 -3.42
N VAL A 14 -6.09 -72.61 -3.36
CA VAL A 14 -6.71 -71.89 -2.22
C VAL A 14 -5.94 -71.95 -0.89
N GLN A 15 -5.30 -70.84 -0.52
CA GLN A 15 -5.09 -70.43 0.89
C GLN A 15 -5.43 -68.93 0.99
N GLU A 16 -6.41 -68.63 1.84
CA GLU A 16 -6.97 -67.31 2.12
C GLU A 16 -5.90 -66.27 2.53
N GLN A 17 -5.98 -65.09 1.93
CA GLN A 17 -5.55 -63.85 2.56
C GLN A 17 -6.76 -62.89 2.61
N PRO A 18 -7.02 -62.26 3.77
CA PRO A 18 -8.19 -61.41 3.95
C PRO A 18 -8.07 -60.18 3.06
N ARG A 19 -9.11 -59.94 2.25
CA ARG A 19 -9.29 -58.65 1.57
C ARG A 19 -9.40 -57.58 2.66
N ARG A 20 -8.45 -56.64 2.67
CA ARG A 20 -8.62 -55.36 3.34
C ARG A 20 -9.68 -54.58 2.56
N ASP A 21 -10.94 -54.85 2.89
CA ASP A 21 -12.04 -53.94 2.63
C ASP A 21 -11.87 -52.73 3.57
N GLU A 22 -11.04 -51.77 3.16
CA GLU A 22 -10.99 -50.41 3.72
C GLU A 22 -10.11 -49.49 2.84
N GLN A 23 -10.30 -49.56 1.52
CA GLN A 23 -9.94 -48.43 0.67
C GLN A 23 -11.08 -47.42 0.74
N LEU A 24 -10.94 -46.52 1.70
CA LEU A 24 -11.38 -45.12 1.66
C LEU A 24 -12.19 -44.77 0.41
N GLN A 25 -13.52 -44.75 0.57
CA GLN A 25 -14.36 -43.84 -0.19
C GLN A 25 -13.96 -42.42 0.21
N GLN A 26 -12.86 -41.94 -0.38
CA GLN A 26 -12.61 -40.52 -0.47
C GLN A 26 -13.73 -39.95 -1.33
N PRO A 27 -14.43 -38.88 -0.89
CA PRO A 27 -15.27 -38.12 -1.78
C PRO A 27 -14.40 -37.75 -2.98
N ARG A 28 -14.83 -38.11 -4.20
CA ARG A 28 -14.26 -37.52 -5.41
C ARG A 28 -14.58 -36.03 -5.32
N GLN A 29 -13.67 -35.27 -4.69
CA GLN A 29 -13.59 -33.85 -4.89
C GLN A 29 -13.36 -33.68 -6.38
N ASN A 30 -14.25 -32.92 -7.01
CA ASN A 30 -14.16 -32.59 -8.40
C ASN A 30 -12.91 -31.72 -8.58
N ASP A 31 -11.76 -32.34 -8.77
CA ASP A 31 -10.53 -31.68 -9.21
C ASP A 31 -10.64 -31.43 -10.72
N ASP A 32 -11.59 -30.56 -11.09
CA ASP A 32 -11.48 -29.75 -12.29
C ASP A 32 -10.51 -28.61 -11.97
N GLU A 33 -9.20 -28.89 -11.94
CA GLU A 33 -8.18 -27.85 -12.10
C GLU A 33 -8.24 -27.33 -13.54
N GLN A 34 -9.34 -26.65 -13.89
CA GLN A 34 -9.33 -25.70 -14.99
C GLN A 34 -8.44 -24.56 -14.51
N LEU A 35 -7.24 -24.44 -15.10
CA LEU A 35 -6.30 -23.35 -14.85
C LEU A 35 -7.02 -22.01 -15.09
N GLU A 36 -7.55 -21.42 -14.02
CA GLU A 36 -8.40 -20.24 -14.14
C GLU A 36 -7.54 -19.04 -14.55
N THR A 37 -8.08 -18.24 -15.45
CA THR A 37 -7.42 -17.03 -15.93
C THR A 37 -7.43 -15.97 -14.84
N ILE A 38 -6.29 -15.30 -14.63
CA ILE A 38 -6.17 -14.20 -13.68
C ILE A 38 -6.92 -12.98 -14.23
N LYS A 39 -7.93 -12.53 -13.51
CA LYS A 39 -8.77 -11.37 -13.83
C LYS A 39 -8.27 -10.12 -13.10
N TYR A 40 -8.75 -8.95 -13.52
CA TYR A 40 -8.39 -7.71 -12.83
C TYR A 40 -8.82 -7.71 -11.35
N GLY A 41 -9.99 -8.30 -11.05
CA GLY A 41 -10.49 -8.39 -9.66
C GLY A 41 -9.66 -9.30 -8.76
N ASP A 42 -8.85 -10.20 -9.32
CA ASP A 42 -8.00 -11.12 -8.55
C ASP A 42 -6.73 -10.44 -8.04
N VAL A 43 -6.29 -9.36 -8.70
CA VAL A 43 -5.03 -8.66 -8.40
C VAL A 43 -5.22 -7.20 -8.00
N PHE A 44 -6.32 -6.56 -8.39
CA PHE A 44 -6.63 -5.17 -8.10
C PHE A 44 -8.01 -5.06 -7.45
N ASN A 45 -8.14 -4.08 -6.56
CA ASN A 45 -9.42 -3.79 -5.90
C ASN A 45 -10.36 -3.00 -6.84
N VAL A 46 -10.82 -3.67 -7.89
CA VAL A 46 -11.71 -3.15 -8.93
C VAL A 46 -13.00 -3.95 -8.96
N SER A 47 -14.09 -3.39 -9.51
CA SER A 47 -15.41 -4.02 -9.47
C SER A 47 -16.15 -3.94 -10.81
N GLY A 48 -17.23 -4.70 -10.95
CA GLY A 48 -18.06 -4.74 -12.15
C GLY A 48 -17.37 -5.43 -13.32
N ASP A 49 -17.62 -4.95 -14.54
CA ASP A 49 -17.14 -5.58 -15.77
C ASP A 49 -15.60 -5.66 -15.82
N LEU A 50 -14.89 -4.66 -15.28
CA LEU A 50 -13.42 -4.70 -15.25
C LEU A 50 -12.94 -5.88 -14.41
N ALA A 51 -13.51 -6.10 -13.22
CA ALA A 51 -13.11 -7.16 -12.31
C ALA A 51 -13.27 -8.57 -12.88
N ALA A 52 -14.29 -8.77 -13.72
CA ALA A 52 -14.58 -10.05 -14.36
C ALA A 52 -13.68 -10.35 -15.58
N ASN A 53 -13.01 -9.33 -16.13
CA ASN A 53 -12.21 -9.48 -17.34
C ASN A 53 -10.81 -10.02 -17.05
N PRO A 54 -10.30 -10.95 -17.87
CA PRO A 54 -8.94 -11.44 -17.76
C PRO A 54 -7.94 -10.34 -18.14
N ILE A 55 -6.78 -10.32 -17.47
CA ILE A 55 -5.73 -9.36 -17.82
C ILE A 55 -5.08 -9.78 -19.13
N ALA A 56 -5.19 -8.93 -20.14
CA ALA A 56 -4.67 -9.19 -21.47
C ALA A 56 -3.23 -8.67 -21.66
N PRO A 57 -2.40 -9.32 -22.50
CA PRO A 57 -1.02 -8.89 -22.77
C PRO A 57 -0.92 -7.46 -23.30
N GLU A 58 -1.83 -7.04 -24.17
CA GLU A 58 -1.80 -5.68 -24.72
C GLU A 58 -2.19 -4.63 -23.68
N ASP A 59 -3.10 -4.96 -22.75
CA ASP A 59 -3.45 -4.07 -21.64
C ASP A 59 -2.22 -3.80 -20.75
N ALA A 60 -1.44 -4.84 -20.45
CA ALA A 60 -0.18 -4.73 -19.69
C ALA A 60 0.85 -3.86 -20.44
N ARG A 61 0.96 -4.02 -21.77
CA ARG A 61 1.82 -3.14 -22.60
C ARG A 61 1.35 -1.69 -22.59
N MET A 62 0.04 -1.46 -22.67
CA MET A 62 -0.53 -0.12 -22.65
C MET A 62 -0.29 0.55 -21.30
N MET A 63 -0.44 -0.16 -20.18
CA MET A 63 -0.10 0.33 -18.85
C MET A 63 1.38 0.69 -18.74
N ALA A 64 2.28 -0.22 -19.13
CA ALA A 64 3.72 0.05 -19.10
C ALA A 64 4.12 1.27 -19.96
N SER A 65 3.45 1.46 -21.10
CA SER A 65 3.66 2.62 -21.97
C SER A 65 3.15 3.92 -21.34
N ALA A 66 2.01 3.86 -20.64
CA ALA A 66 1.48 4.99 -19.89
C ALA A 66 2.40 5.37 -18.73
N GLU A 67 2.88 4.39 -17.94
CA GLU A 67 3.83 4.59 -16.85
C GLU A 67 5.11 5.26 -17.36
N THR A 68 5.71 4.70 -18.42
CA THR A 68 6.95 5.26 -19.00
C THR A 68 6.75 6.69 -19.50
N ARG A 69 5.57 7.02 -20.05
CA ARG A 69 5.28 8.36 -20.59
C ARG A 69 5.16 9.42 -19.48
N VAL A 70 4.54 9.06 -18.35
CA VAL A 70 4.26 10.00 -17.26
C VAL A 70 5.43 10.05 -16.27
N LEU A 71 5.98 8.89 -15.91
CA LEU A 71 6.96 8.75 -14.83
C LEU A 71 8.41 8.64 -15.34
N GLY A 72 8.61 8.50 -16.65
CA GLY A 72 9.93 8.40 -17.29
C GLY A 72 10.62 7.04 -17.14
N GLN A 73 10.21 6.21 -16.18
CA GLN A 73 10.66 4.84 -15.97
C GLN A 73 9.51 3.97 -15.45
N MET A 74 9.61 2.66 -15.66
CA MET A 74 8.66 1.68 -15.10
C MET A 74 9.06 1.36 -13.65
N HIS A 75 8.09 1.33 -12.73
CA HIS A 75 8.37 0.91 -11.36
C HIS A 75 8.42 -0.62 -11.28
N GLU A 76 9.52 -1.17 -10.75
CA GLU A 76 9.58 -2.58 -10.37
C GLU A 76 8.58 -2.83 -9.23
N ALA A 77 7.64 -3.77 -9.41
CA ALA A 77 6.46 -3.99 -8.56
C ALA A 77 5.29 -2.98 -8.67
N GLY A 78 5.24 -2.15 -9.72
CA GLY A 78 4.06 -1.33 -10.04
C GLY A 78 2.92 -2.11 -10.74
N PRO A 79 1.73 -1.50 -10.92
CA PRO A 79 0.61 -2.12 -11.62
C PRO A 79 0.95 -2.67 -13.01
N ALA A 80 1.80 -2.00 -13.82
CA ALA A 80 2.25 -2.56 -15.09
C ALA A 80 2.98 -3.91 -14.94
N ASP A 81 3.77 -4.08 -13.88
CA ASP A 81 4.53 -5.31 -13.63
C ASP A 81 3.60 -6.45 -13.20
N VAL A 82 2.65 -6.17 -12.31
CA VAL A 82 1.60 -7.12 -11.89
C VAL A 82 0.77 -7.56 -13.09
N MET A 83 0.33 -6.61 -13.92
CA MET A 83 -0.43 -6.91 -15.15
C MET A 83 0.38 -7.75 -16.13
N ARG A 84 1.69 -7.48 -16.26
CA ARG A 84 2.59 -8.25 -17.12
C ARG A 84 2.73 -9.70 -16.64
N ALA A 85 2.89 -9.92 -15.35
CA ALA A 85 2.97 -11.26 -14.77
C ALA A 85 1.65 -12.03 -14.94
N ALA A 86 0.52 -11.39 -14.65
CA ALA A 86 -0.81 -11.97 -14.83
C ALA A 86 -1.10 -12.32 -16.30
N ALA A 87 -0.78 -11.42 -17.23
CA ALA A 87 -0.95 -11.66 -18.65
C ALA A 87 -0.06 -12.80 -19.17
N ALA A 88 1.19 -12.90 -18.69
CA ALA A 88 2.08 -14.01 -19.06
C ALA A 88 1.53 -15.36 -18.61
N HIS A 89 0.97 -15.43 -17.40
CA HIS A 89 0.26 -16.61 -16.91
C HIS A 89 -0.97 -16.93 -17.77
N ASN A 90 -1.79 -15.92 -18.10
CA ASN A 90 -3.00 -16.08 -18.91
C ASN A 90 -2.71 -16.61 -20.33
N VAL A 91 -1.58 -16.23 -20.93
CA VAL A 91 -1.09 -16.79 -22.19
C VAL A 91 -0.62 -18.24 -22.02
N GLN A 92 0.07 -18.54 -20.91
CA GLN A 92 0.60 -19.87 -20.64
C GLN A 92 -0.51 -20.91 -20.43
N VAL A 93 -1.63 -20.53 -19.80
CA VAL A 93 -2.79 -21.41 -19.60
C VAL A 93 -3.70 -21.51 -20.84
N GLY A 94 -3.35 -20.79 -21.92
CA GLY A 94 -3.95 -20.94 -23.25
C GLY A 94 -5.32 -20.25 -23.41
N VAL A 95 -5.72 -19.39 -22.48
CA VAL A 95 -7.01 -18.67 -22.56
C VAL A 95 -6.90 -17.38 -23.39
N LEU A 96 -5.71 -16.76 -23.43
CA LEU A 96 -5.46 -15.57 -24.25
C LEU A 96 -4.26 -15.76 -25.18
N SER A 97 -4.35 -15.22 -26.38
CA SER A 97 -3.23 -15.07 -27.31
C SER A 97 -2.36 -13.88 -26.92
N SER A 98 -1.08 -13.89 -27.33
CA SER A 98 -0.12 -12.81 -27.03
C SER A 98 -0.47 -11.44 -27.65
N ARG A 99 -1.57 -11.35 -28.43
CA ARG A 99 -2.07 -10.12 -29.09
C ARG A 99 -3.48 -9.75 -28.63
N ASP A 100 -4.01 -10.45 -27.64
CA ASP A 100 -5.33 -10.14 -27.12
C ASP A 100 -5.29 -8.84 -26.33
N ILE A 101 -6.39 -8.12 -26.42
CA ILE A 101 -6.61 -6.83 -25.79
C ILE A 101 -8.03 -6.87 -25.24
N SER A 102 -8.22 -6.43 -24.00
CA SER A 102 -9.56 -6.43 -23.41
C SER A 102 -10.43 -5.36 -24.06
N ASP A 103 -11.74 -5.61 -24.10
CA ASP A 103 -12.70 -4.61 -24.57
C ASP A 103 -12.77 -3.39 -23.64
N VAL A 104 -12.32 -3.54 -22.41
CA VAL A 104 -12.19 -2.46 -21.43
C VAL A 104 -11.05 -1.50 -21.81
N ALA A 105 -9.85 -2.01 -22.09
CA ALA A 105 -8.73 -1.18 -22.53
C ALA A 105 -9.00 -0.48 -23.86
N LYS A 106 -9.72 -1.15 -24.79
CA LYS A 106 -10.13 -0.57 -26.09
C LYS A 106 -11.09 0.61 -25.95
N ASN A 107 -12.09 0.51 -25.07
CA ASN A 107 -13.23 1.44 -25.07
C ASN A 107 -13.15 2.48 -23.93
N GLN A 108 -12.56 2.14 -22.79
CA GLN A 108 -12.57 2.98 -21.58
C GLN A 108 -11.17 3.49 -21.19
N GLY A 109 -10.11 2.90 -21.77
CA GLY A 109 -8.74 3.43 -21.74
C GLY A 109 -7.97 3.21 -20.43
N ILE A 110 -6.64 3.36 -20.54
CA ILE A 110 -5.68 3.36 -19.43
C ILE A 110 -5.16 4.79 -19.26
N ASN A 111 -5.19 5.31 -18.04
CA ASN A 111 -4.78 6.67 -17.73
C ASN A 111 -3.91 6.71 -16.47
N ILE A 112 -2.94 7.63 -16.46
CA ILE A 112 -2.15 7.94 -15.27
C ILE A 112 -2.25 9.45 -15.04
N SER A 113 -2.67 9.83 -13.84
CA SER A 113 -2.83 11.23 -13.44
C SER A 113 -1.96 11.55 -12.23
N GLU A 114 -1.39 12.74 -12.21
CA GLU A 114 -0.66 13.29 -11.06
C GLU A 114 -1.53 14.35 -10.38
N THR A 115 -1.61 14.30 -9.05
CA THR A 115 -2.28 15.32 -8.22
C THR A 115 -1.28 15.86 -7.22
N ASP A 116 -1.05 17.17 -7.23
CA ASP A 116 -0.15 17.82 -6.29
C ASP A 116 -0.77 17.83 -4.88
N VAL A 117 0.02 17.39 -3.89
CA VAL A 117 -0.29 17.50 -2.47
C VAL A 117 0.84 18.24 -1.76
N PRO A 118 0.63 18.82 -0.57
CA PRO A 118 1.70 19.51 0.15
C PRO A 118 2.94 18.61 0.32
N GLY A 119 4.05 19.00 -0.30
CA GLY A 119 5.35 18.31 -0.22
C GLY A 119 5.52 17.06 -1.09
N ALA A 120 4.52 16.64 -1.88
CA ALA A 120 4.60 15.44 -2.71
C ALA A 120 3.60 15.47 -3.88
N ARG A 121 3.66 14.46 -4.75
CA ARG A 121 2.63 14.24 -5.79
C ARG A 121 2.00 12.86 -5.62
N VAL A 122 0.69 12.80 -5.70
CA VAL A 122 -0.07 11.55 -5.75
C VAL A 122 -0.16 11.12 -7.22
N VAL A 123 0.39 9.95 -7.54
CA VAL A 123 0.28 9.32 -8.85
C VAL A 123 -0.84 8.29 -8.79
N SER A 124 -1.88 8.46 -9.60
CA SER A 124 -3.00 7.53 -9.75
C SER A 124 -2.97 6.87 -11.11
N GLU A 125 -2.95 5.55 -11.13
CA GLU A 125 -2.98 4.71 -12.32
C GLU A 125 -4.34 4.03 -12.42
N CYS A 126 -5.00 4.20 -13.56
CA CYS A 126 -6.39 3.81 -13.75
C CYS A 126 -6.57 2.96 -15.01
N VAL A 127 -7.44 1.95 -14.91
CA VAL A 127 -7.96 1.17 -16.04
C VAL A 127 -9.47 1.35 -16.03
N ALA A 128 -10.06 1.73 -17.17
CA ALA A 128 -11.52 1.95 -17.25
C ALA A 128 -12.07 3.01 -16.27
N GLY A 129 -11.23 3.96 -15.84
CA GLY A 129 -11.60 4.94 -14.82
C GLY A 129 -11.63 4.39 -13.39
N GLN A 130 -11.29 3.11 -13.17
CA GLN A 130 -11.07 2.54 -11.85
C GLN A 130 -9.57 2.54 -11.53
N VAL A 131 -9.22 2.95 -10.31
CA VAL A 131 -7.83 3.04 -9.85
C VAL A 131 -7.29 1.62 -9.62
N VAL A 132 -6.23 1.25 -10.34
CA VAL A 132 -5.51 -0.03 -10.18
C VAL A 132 -4.21 0.13 -9.38
N GLY A 133 -3.71 1.35 -9.26
CA GLY A 133 -2.63 1.68 -8.33
C GLY A 133 -2.65 3.15 -7.98
N GLN A 134 -2.30 3.47 -6.75
CA GLN A 134 -2.08 4.85 -6.35
C GLN A 134 -0.95 4.90 -5.33
N TYR A 135 0.01 5.79 -5.55
CA TYR A 135 1.14 5.93 -4.65
C TYR A 135 1.61 7.38 -4.59
N LEU A 136 2.32 7.68 -3.52
CA LEU A 136 2.90 9.00 -3.30
C LEU A 136 4.32 9.03 -3.85
N ASP A 137 4.56 9.86 -4.85
CA ASP A 137 5.90 10.13 -5.34
C ASP A 137 6.44 11.40 -4.69
N THR A 138 7.66 11.30 -4.18
CA THR A 138 8.37 12.34 -3.42
C THR A 138 9.60 12.87 -4.19
N THR A 139 9.87 12.34 -5.38
CA THR A 139 11.10 12.58 -6.15
C THR A 139 11.09 13.96 -6.83
N THR A 140 9.92 14.54 -7.08
CA THR A 140 9.77 15.80 -7.84
C THR A 140 9.31 17.00 -7.00
N ALA A 141 9.55 17.00 -5.70
CA ALA A 141 9.34 18.17 -4.82
C ALA A 141 10.35 19.32 -5.10
N SER A 142 10.62 19.62 -6.37
CA SER A 142 11.39 20.77 -6.83
C SER A 142 10.53 21.50 -7.86
N GLY A 143 9.76 22.50 -7.42
CA GLY A 143 9.08 23.35 -8.38
C GLY A 143 8.03 24.33 -7.86
N VAL A 144 7.53 24.19 -6.64
CA VAL A 144 6.57 25.16 -6.10
C VAL A 144 7.15 25.83 -4.87
N GLU A 145 7.57 27.08 -5.04
CA GLU A 145 7.76 28.02 -3.93
C GLU A 145 6.41 28.16 -3.21
N MET A 146 6.25 27.49 -2.07
CA MET A 146 5.14 27.67 -1.14
C MET A 146 5.70 28.09 0.23
N PRO A 147 4.95 28.91 0.99
CA PRO A 147 5.48 29.61 2.16
C PRO A 147 5.61 28.68 3.37
N GLU A 148 6.80 28.68 3.99
CA GLU A 148 7.14 28.37 5.40
C GLU A 148 6.21 27.44 6.24
N GLN A 149 5.66 26.35 5.67
CA GLN A 149 5.20 25.20 6.45
C GLN A 149 5.86 23.95 5.92
N ASP A 150 7.13 23.92 6.22
CA ASP A 150 8.17 23.02 5.75
C ASP A 150 8.12 21.63 6.44
N VAL A 151 7.00 21.33 7.10
CA VAL A 151 6.77 20.15 7.93
C VAL A 151 5.36 19.61 7.73
N ILE A 152 5.27 18.31 7.45
CA ILE A 152 4.02 17.58 7.25
C ILE A 152 3.57 16.98 8.59
N THR A 153 2.30 17.17 8.93
CA THR A 153 1.67 16.62 10.14
C THR A 153 1.00 15.26 9.89
N ILE A 154 0.67 14.54 10.96
CA ILE A 154 -0.02 13.25 10.88
C ILE A 154 -1.40 13.42 10.22
N GLY A 155 -2.13 14.49 10.56
CA GLY A 155 -3.42 14.82 9.93
C GLY A 155 -3.30 15.01 8.42
N GLN A 156 -2.31 15.79 7.98
CA GLN A 156 -2.05 16.01 6.55
C GLN A 156 -1.67 14.72 5.82
N ALA A 157 -0.86 13.86 6.44
CA ALA A 157 -0.50 12.57 5.87
C ALA A 157 -1.71 11.61 5.76
N LEU A 158 -2.66 11.69 6.70
CA LEU A 158 -3.93 10.95 6.64
C LEU A 158 -4.86 11.49 5.56
N GLU A 159 -4.90 12.81 5.35
CA GLU A 159 -5.65 13.41 4.23
C GLU A 159 -5.04 13.05 2.88
N ALA A 160 -3.71 12.96 2.78
CA ALA A 160 -3.05 12.43 1.60
C ALA A 160 -3.45 10.96 1.36
N ALA A 161 -3.43 10.11 2.39
CA ALA A 161 -3.91 8.73 2.29
C ALA A 161 -5.38 8.65 1.84
N CYS A 162 -6.22 9.58 2.27
CA CYS A 162 -7.61 9.72 1.83
C CYS A 162 -7.72 10.00 0.33
N GLN A 163 -6.81 10.79 -0.25
CA GLN A 163 -6.79 11.01 -1.70
C GLN A 163 -6.34 9.74 -2.43
N ILE A 164 -5.36 9.03 -1.85
CA ILE A 164 -4.73 7.85 -2.42
C ILE A 164 -5.69 6.65 -2.51
N ILE A 165 -6.29 6.29 -1.39
CA ILE A 165 -7.13 5.09 -1.25
C ILE A 165 -8.52 5.38 -0.69
N GLY A 166 -9.02 6.61 -0.83
CA GLY A 166 -10.30 7.03 -0.25
C GLY A 166 -11.50 6.19 -0.68
N ASN A 167 -11.47 5.56 -1.84
CA ASN A 167 -12.54 4.69 -2.33
C ASN A 167 -12.48 3.25 -1.82
N LYS A 168 -11.39 2.87 -1.14
CA LYS A 168 -11.23 1.56 -0.53
C LYS A 168 -12.20 1.40 0.65
N PRO A 169 -12.93 0.28 0.77
CA PRO A 169 -13.62 -0.09 1.99
C PRO A 169 -12.66 -0.11 3.18
N VAL A 170 -13.10 0.38 4.34
CA VAL A 170 -12.29 0.34 5.56
C VAL A 170 -12.14 -1.10 6.04
N GLU A 171 -10.90 -1.56 6.19
CA GLU A 171 -10.55 -2.86 6.76
C GLU A 171 -10.03 -2.74 8.20
N GLN A 172 -9.89 -3.88 8.88
CA GLN A 172 -9.39 -3.90 10.26
C GLN A 172 -7.93 -3.46 10.38
N SER A 173 -7.10 -3.79 9.38
CA SER A 173 -5.72 -3.29 9.26
C SER A 173 -5.68 -1.77 9.17
N ASP A 174 -6.54 -1.19 8.32
CA ASP A 174 -6.66 0.26 8.15
C ASP A 174 -7.11 0.92 9.46
N ALA A 175 -8.13 0.37 10.12
CA ALA A 175 -8.63 0.89 11.39
C ALA A 175 -7.56 0.88 12.49
N ALA A 176 -6.73 -0.16 12.54
CA ALA A 176 -5.60 -0.23 13.47
C ALA A 176 -4.52 0.81 13.15
N ALA A 177 -4.18 0.99 11.87
CA ALA A 177 -3.21 1.98 11.42
C ALA A 177 -3.67 3.42 11.71
N ILE A 178 -4.95 3.72 11.45
CA ILE A 178 -5.56 5.04 11.73
C ILE A 178 -5.58 5.32 13.22
N HIS A 179 -5.94 4.32 14.04
CA HIS A 179 -5.92 4.49 15.49
C HIS A 179 -4.49 4.74 16.00
N ALA A 180 -3.50 3.99 15.51
CA ALA A 180 -2.10 4.24 15.87
C ALA A 180 -1.64 5.65 15.47
N ALA A 181 -2.05 6.12 14.28
CA ALA A 181 -1.76 7.48 13.84
C ALA A 181 -2.41 8.54 14.75
N GLU A 182 -3.67 8.34 15.15
CA GLU A 182 -4.36 9.24 16.10
C GLU A 182 -3.66 9.28 17.47
N VAL A 183 -3.23 8.12 17.98
CA VAL A 183 -2.47 8.04 19.24
C VAL A 183 -1.13 8.76 19.12
N CYS A 184 -0.43 8.59 18.00
CA CYS A 184 0.83 9.31 17.71
C CYS A 184 0.63 10.83 17.63
N ALA A 185 -0.46 11.29 17.02
CA ALA A 185 -0.79 12.70 16.91
C ALA A 185 -1.12 13.31 18.28
N THR A 186 -2.09 12.70 18.97
CA THR A 186 -2.65 13.26 20.21
C THR A 186 -1.84 12.94 21.46
N GLY A 187 -0.96 11.94 21.40
CA GLY A 187 -0.27 11.39 22.58
C GLY A 187 -1.21 10.67 23.56
N ASN A 188 -2.48 10.49 23.20
CA ASN A 188 -3.49 9.87 24.05
C ASN A 188 -3.77 8.43 23.59
N ASN A 189 -3.41 7.46 24.42
CA ASN A 189 -3.66 6.04 24.13
C ASN A 189 -5.12 5.64 24.35
N ALA A 190 -5.95 6.48 24.98
CA ALA A 190 -7.37 6.22 25.11
C ALA A 190 -8.07 6.52 23.79
N MET A 191 -8.88 5.57 23.31
CA MET A 191 -9.69 5.77 22.11
C MET A 191 -10.72 6.88 22.36
N ASN A 192 -10.58 8.00 21.64
CA ASN A 192 -11.49 9.12 21.80
C ASN A 192 -12.84 8.79 21.14
N PRO A 193 -13.98 8.85 21.88
CA PRO A 193 -15.29 8.65 21.27
C PRO A 193 -15.53 9.71 20.19
N GLY A 194 -15.73 9.29 18.94
CA GLY A 194 -15.89 10.18 17.79
C GLY A 194 -14.58 10.61 17.10
N GLY A 195 -13.42 10.11 17.56
CA GLY A 195 -12.14 10.26 16.86
C GLY A 195 -12.06 9.46 15.56
N LEU A 196 -10.99 9.67 14.80
CA LEU A 196 -10.73 8.97 13.53
C LEU A 196 -10.61 7.46 13.75
N GLY A 197 -9.86 7.02 14.75
CA GLY A 197 -9.68 5.61 15.09
C GLY A 197 -10.98 4.94 15.52
N ALA A 198 -11.81 5.61 16.33
CA ALA A 198 -13.11 5.08 16.74
C ALA A 198 -14.07 4.93 15.56
N THR A 199 -14.09 5.93 14.68
CA THR A 199 -14.90 5.92 13.46
C THR A 199 -14.42 4.83 12.50
N ALA A 200 -13.09 4.67 12.35
CA ALA A 200 -12.50 3.62 11.51
C ALA A 200 -12.83 2.21 12.04
N GLN A 201 -12.75 1.97 13.35
CA GLN A 201 -13.15 0.69 13.92
C GLN A 201 -14.63 0.39 13.72
N ALA A 202 -15.51 1.38 13.95
CA ALA A 202 -16.93 1.21 13.70
C ALA A 202 -17.20 0.89 12.23
N ALA A 203 -16.50 1.56 11.30
CA ALA A 203 -16.58 1.28 9.87
C ALA A 203 -16.08 -0.13 9.52
N ALA A 204 -14.94 -0.57 10.05
CA ALA A 204 -14.41 -1.91 9.81
C ALA A 204 -15.34 -3.02 10.33
N ILE A 205 -15.89 -2.86 11.54
CA ILE A 205 -16.86 -3.80 12.13
C ILE A 205 -18.14 -3.85 11.29
N PHE A 206 -18.64 -2.70 10.86
CA PHE A 206 -19.82 -2.63 10.00
C PHE A 206 -19.56 -3.31 8.64
N ASN A 207 -18.42 -3.01 8.01
CA ASN A 207 -18.03 -3.57 6.72
C ASN A 207 -17.83 -5.08 6.76
N ALA A 208 -17.36 -5.62 7.89
CA ALA A 208 -17.19 -7.06 8.08
C ALA A 208 -18.53 -7.82 8.04
N ALA A 209 -19.66 -7.14 8.26
CA ALA A 209 -21.00 -7.71 8.17
C ALA A 209 -21.67 -7.50 6.80
N MET A 210 -21.00 -6.84 5.85
CA MET A 210 -21.54 -6.52 4.53
C MET A 210 -20.86 -7.33 3.42
N ASP A 211 -21.66 -8.01 2.61
CA ASP A 211 -21.16 -8.83 1.49
C ASP A 211 -20.85 -7.99 0.24
N ARG A 212 -21.50 -6.83 0.09
CA ARG A 212 -21.37 -5.97 -1.09
C ARG A 212 -20.48 -4.77 -0.81
N ASP A 213 -19.45 -4.59 -1.62
CA ASP A 213 -18.48 -3.50 -1.47
C ASP A 213 -19.08 -2.10 -1.72
N GLU A 214 -20.18 -2.01 -2.48
CA GLU A 214 -20.87 -0.74 -2.70
C GLU A 214 -21.53 -0.19 -1.43
N ASP A 215 -21.92 -1.08 -0.51
CA ASP A 215 -22.63 -0.75 0.73
C ASP A 215 -21.64 -0.53 1.90
N LYS A 216 -20.34 -0.78 1.69
CA LYS A 216 -19.29 -0.61 2.69
C LYS A 216 -18.90 0.86 2.87
N ILE A 217 -18.58 1.22 4.11
CA ILE A 217 -18.02 2.51 4.47
C ILE A 217 -16.57 2.57 3.97
N LYS A 218 -16.24 3.63 3.26
CA LYS A 218 -14.93 3.82 2.60
C LYS A 218 -14.04 4.77 3.39
N LEU A 219 -12.73 4.70 3.14
CA LEU A 219 -11.74 5.52 3.85
C LEU A 219 -11.96 7.02 3.71
N ASN A 220 -12.52 7.48 2.60
CA ASN A 220 -12.85 8.89 2.41
C ASN A 220 -13.81 9.42 3.49
N TYR A 221 -14.80 8.63 3.89
CA TYR A 221 -15.76 9.01 4.92
C TYR A 221 -15.07 9.20 6.28
N VAL A 222 -14.09 8.36 6.58
CA VAL A 222 -13.36 8.39 7.85
C VAL A 222 -12.33 9.52 7.86
N LEU A 223 -11.47 9.57 6.84
CA LEU A 223 -10.26 10.40 6.79
C LEU A 223 -10.49 11.83 6.29
N THR A 224 -11.65 12.15 5.71
CA THR A 224 -11.94 13.55 5.31
C THR A 224 -11.89 14.47 6.53
N GLY A 225 -11.11 15.54 6.44
CA GLY A 225 -10.92 16.51 7.52
C GLY A 225 -10.07 15.96 8.66
N ALA A 226 -9.15 15.02 8.41
CA ALA A 226 -8.34 14.43 9.47
C ALA A 226 -7.51 15.48 10.21
N THR A 227 -7.02 16.51 9.52
CA THR A 227 -6.29 17.63 10.11
C THR A 227 -7.12 18.40 11.14
N GLU A 228 -8.43 18.57 10.91
CA GLU A 228 -9.34 19.24 11.85
C GLU A 228 -9.80 18.33 13.00
N LYS A 229 -9.90 17.03 12.73
CA LYS A 229 -10.38 16.03 13.70
C LYS A 229 -9.30 15.63 14.72
N LEU A 230 -8.04 15.86 14.43
CA LEU A 230 -6.94 15.69 15.37
C LEU A 230 -6.79 16.94 16.23
N ALA A 231 -7.32 16.90 17.47
CA ALA A 231 -7.29 18.04 18.40
C ALA A 231 -5.88 18.55 18.77
N THR A 232 -4.87 17.70 18.60
CA THR A 232 -3.45 18.06 18.72
C THR A 232 -2.72 17.36 17.60
N ASP A 233 -2.72 17.97 16.42
CA ASP A 233 -1.99 17.41 15.28
C ASP A 233 -0.49 17.67 15.45
N LYS A 234 0.31 16.63 15.24
CA LYS A 234 1.75 16.60 15.49
C LYS A 234 2.48 16.40 14.17
N VAL A 235 3.64 17.05 14.03
CA VAL A 235 4.59 16.79 12.94
C VAL A 235 4.99 15.31 12.94
N VAL A 236 4.97 14.69 11.75
CA VAL A 236 5.31 13.27 11.61
C VAL A 236 6.79 13.04 11.93
N SER A 237 7.07 12.05 12.78
CA SER A 237 8.42 11.57 13.07
C SER A 237 8.59 10.08 12.73
N ARG A 238 9.84 9.61 12.63
CA ARG A 238 10.15 8.20 12.37
C ARG A 238 9.56 7.23 13.40
N GLN A 239 9.48 7.64 14.67
CA GLN A 239 8.87 6.82 15.72
C GLN A 239 7.37 6.60 15.46
N ASP A 240 6.69 7.61 14.90
CA ASP A 240 5.26 7.50 14.56
C ASP A 240 5.06 6.51 13.41
N VAL A 241 5.99 6.48 12.44
CA VAL A 241 6.00 5.49 11.34
C VAL A 241 6.04 4.07 11.87
N GLU A 242 6.98 3.77 12.78
CA GLU A 242 7.16 2.42 13.33
C GLU A 242 5.92 1.95 14.07
N GLY A 243 5.25 2.84 14.82
CA GLY A 243 4.00 2.55 15.51
C GLY A 243 2.87 2.20 14.54
N VAL A 244 2.70 3.01 13.49
CA VAL A 244 1.63 2.84 12.49
C VAL A 244 1.85 1.60 11.63
N VAL A 245 3.08 1.38 11.13
CA VAL A 245 3.45 0.18 10.35
C VAL A 245 3.25 -1.08 11.18
N SER A 246 3.68 -1.08 12.44
CA SER A 246 3.50 -2.22 13.33
C SER A 246 2.02 -2.53 13.58
N ALA A 247 1.18 -1.50 13.69
CA ALA A 247 -0.26 -1.67 13.88
C ALA A 247 -0.94 -2.27 12.63
N GLU A 248 -0.58 -1.77 11.44
CA GLU A 248 -1.11 -2.29 10.17
C GLU A 248 -0.71 -3.75 9.96
N LEU A 249 0.57 -4.09 10.12
CA LEU A 249 1.07 -5.45 9.93
C LEU A 249 0.46 -6.47 10.89
N ARG A 250 0.29 -6.10 12.17
CA ARG A 250 -0.31 -6.98 13.19
C ARG A 250 -1.79 -7.27 12.93
N ASN A 251 -2.48 -6.37 12.25
CA ASN A 251 -3.91 -6.47 11.97
C ASN A 251 -4.20 -6.81 10.50
N ASN A 252 -3.17 -7.07 9.70
CA ASN A 252 -3.30 -7.57 8.34
C ASN A 252 -3.03 -9.10 8.30
N PRO A 253 -4.01 -9.93 7.89
CA PRO A 253 -3.82 -11.37 7.73
C PRO A 253 -2.68 -11.76 6.79
N SER A 254 -2.39 -10.92 5.79
CA SER A 254 -1.34 -11.13 4.80
C SER A 254 0.05 -10.65 5.28
N MET A 255 0.13 -10.03 6.47
CA MET A 255 1.36 -9.45 7.04
C MET A 255 2.11 -8.51 6.08
N THR A 256 1.39 -7.73 5.27
CA THR A 256 1.94 -6.71 4.36
C THR A 256 1.37 -5.33 4.70
N THR A 257 2.11 -4.28 4.35
CA THR A 257 1.58 -2.90 4.40
C THR A 257 0.85 -2.59 3.11
N HIS A 258 -0.25 -1.84 3.16
CA HIS A 258 -0.96 -1.48 1.93
C HIS A 258 -0.20 -0.40 1.15
N PRO A 259 0.14 -0.64 -0.14
CA PRO A 259 0.69 0.39 -1.00
C PRO A 259 -0.27 1.58 -1.08
N GLY A 260 0.24 2.79 -0.86
CA GLY A 260 -0.58 4.00 -0.84
C GLY A 260 -1.49 4.16 0.39
N GLY A 261 -1.42 3.24 1.35
CA GLY A 261 -2.22 3.28 2.57
C GLY A 261 -1.73 4.27 3.63
N VAL A 262 -2.31 4.15 4.81
CA VAL A 262 -2.03 5.02 5.95
C VAL A 262 -0.55 4.94 6.37
N ALA A 263 0.00 3.72 6.49
CA ALA A 263 1.39 3.54 6.86
C ALA A 263 2.37 4.08 5.79
N ALA A 264 2.05 3.89 4.51
CA ALA A 264 2.86 4.40 3.39
C ALA A 264 2.90 5.94 3.36
N SER A 265 1.75 6.57 3.59
CA SER A 265 1.61 8.04 3.61
C SER A 265 2.35 8.67 4.79
N ILE A 266 2.22 8.08 5.99
CA ILE A 266 2.95 8.51 7.19
C ILE A 266 4.47 8.30 7.02
N SER A 267 4.89 7.17 6.42
CA SER A 267 6.30 6.91 6.11
C SER A 267 6.89 7.96 5.17
N ALA A 268 6.14 8.34 4.13
CA ALA A 268 6.57 9.35 3.18
C ALA A 268 6.65 10.74 3.81
N ALA A 269 5.66 11.12 4.64
CA ALA A 269 5.68 12.37 5.38
C ALA A 269 6.89 12.47 6.32
N ALA A 270 7.23 11.40 7.05
CA ALA A 270 8.42 11.37 7.91
C ALA A 270 9.71 11.63 7.12
N ARG A 271 9.87 10.98 5.95
CA ARG A 271 11.05 11.16 5.09
C ARG A 271 11.18 12.61 4.60
N LEU A 272 10.07 13.26 4.26
CA LEU A 272 10.06 14.65 3.84
C LEU A 272 10.46 15.60 4.98
N ASN A 273 9.97 15.33 6.19
CA ASN A 273 10.33 16.11 7.38
C ASN A 273 11.82 15.96 7.75
N GLU A 274 12.38 14.75 7.62
CA GLU A 274 13.81 14.50 7.85
C GLU A 274 14.70 15.22 6.82
N GLY A 275 14.38 15.08 5.53
CA GLY A 275 15.14 15.74 4.45
C GLY A 275 15.08 17.26 4.52
N ASN A 276 13.99 17.82 5.04
CA ASN A 276 13.90 19.25 5.24
C ASN A 276 14.69 19.74 6.46
N THR A 277 14.72 18.95 7.54
CA THR A 277 15.59 19.23 8.70
C THR A 277 17.06 19.30 8.28
N GLU A 278 17.52 18.40 7.41
CA GLU A 278 18.92 18.41 6.90
C GLU A 278 19.22 19.63 5.99
N ARG A 279 18.23 20.14 5.25
CA ARG A 279 18.37 21.36 4.43
C ARG A 279 18.51 22.62 5.27
N VAL A 280 17.75 22.73 6.37
CA VAL A 280 17.85 23.86 7.30
C VAL A 280 19.22 23.88 7.99
N VAL A 281 19.72 22.72 8.45
CA VAL A 281 21.05 22.60 9.08
C VAL A 281 22.17 22.94 8.08
N SER A 282 22.01 22.56 6.81
CA SER A 282 22.98 22.88 5.74
C SER A 282 22.99 24.36 5.35
N ALA A 283 21.85 25.05 5.46
CA ALA A 283 21.75 26.50 5.24
C ALA A 283 22.39 27.29 6.40
N ASP A 284 22.21 26.84 7.64
CA ASP A 284 22.82 27.46 8.83
C ASP A 284 24.35 27.28 8.86
N LEU A 285 24.87 26.12 8.46
CA LEU A 285 26.31 25.88 8.33
C LEU A 285 26.97 26.75 7.25
N ARG A 286 26.22 27.21 6.24
CA ARG A 286 26.72 28.15 5.22
C ARG A 286 26.74 29.60 5.70
N ASN A 287 25.90 29.95 6.68
CA ASN A 287 25.78 31.32 7.20
C ASN A 287 26.52 31.58 8.51
N ASN A 288 27.03 30.56 9.21
CA ASN A 288 27.83 30.76 10.42
C ASN A 288 28.97 29.72 10.57
N PRO A 289 30.22 30.04 10.17
CA PRO A 289 31.33 29.09 10.18
C PRO A 289 31.90 28.76 11.58
N ASN A 290 31.27 29.20 12.67
CA ASN A 290 31.76 29.00 14.04
C ASN A 290 30.99 27.97 14.88
N LEU A 291 30.03 27.23 14.32
CA LEU A 291 29.35 26.15 15.05
C LEU A 291 30.16 24.85 14.94
N THR A 292 31.12 24.66 15.85
CA THR A 292 31.77 23.36 16.03
C THR A 292 30.81 22.40 16.73
N THR A 293 30.49 21.29 16.07
CA THR A 293 29.71 20.20 16.65
C THR A 293 30.53 19.50 17.75
N HIS A 294 30.07 19.56 19.00
CA HIS A 294 30.52 18.65 20.05
C HIS A 294 29.64 17.38 20.02
N PRO A 295 30.20 16.16 20.14
CA PRO A 295 29.50 14.92 19.79
C PRO A 295 28.45 14.42 20.80
N ASP A 296 28.14 15.16 21.87
CA ASP A 296 27.14 14.74 22.87
C ASP A 296 25.96 15.72 22.90
N GLY A 297 24.80 15.25 22.45
CA GLY A 297 23.55 15.99 22.29
C GLY A 297 22.93 16.51 23.58
N LEU A 298 23.53 17.53 24.18
CA LEU A 298 22.93 18.36 25.22
C LEU A 298 23.11 19.83 24.85
N ALA A 299 21.99 20.52 24.64
CA ALA A 299 21.93 21.96 24.42
C ALA A 299 22.67 22.70 25.56
N ALA A 300 23.89 23.15 25.31
CA ALA A 300 24.68 23.88 26.27
C ALA A 300 24.40 25.38 26.16
N SER A 301 23.53 25.81 27.07
CA SER A 301 23.49 27.11 27.77
C SER A 301 24.29 28.27 27.18
N ILE A 302 23.56 29.32 26.79
CA ILE A 302 24.07 30.65 26.48
C ILE A 302 24.66 31.23 27.77
N THR A 303 25.95 31.05 28.01
CA THR A 303 26.66 31.77 29.07
C THR A 303 27.06 33.14 28.52
N ALA A 304 26.16 34.12 28.66
CA ALA A 304 26.48 35.51 28.42
C ALA A 304 27.47 36.00 29.50
N THR A 305 28.77 36.00 29.18
CA THR A 305 29.77 36.69 29.97
C THR A 305 29.58 38.20 29.78
N ALA A 306 29.03 38.86 30.79
CA ALA A 306 28.97 40.30 30.88
C ALA A 306 30.40 40.88 30.95
N GLY A 307 30.88 41.45 29.84
CA GLY A 307 32.04 42.32 29.82
C GLY A 307 31.65 43.71 30.31
N LEU A 308 31.94 43.99 31.58
CA LEU A 308 31.99 45.34 32.15
C LEU A 308 33.15 46.09 31.49
N ASN A 309 32.85 47.09 30.65
CA ASN A 309 33.83 48.11 30.29
C ASN A 309 33.64 49.29 31.24
N GLU A 310 34.41 49.27 32.33
CA GLU A 310 34.87 50.49 32.99
C GLU A 310 35.97 51.11 32.13
N ASP A 311 35.79 52.36 31.70
CA ASP A 311 36.75 53.46 31.90
C ASP A 311 36.51 54.62 30.91
N GLY A 312 36.39 55.83 31.46
CA GLY A 312 36.31 57.08 30.72
C GLY A 312 35.86 58.26 31.56
N ALA A 313 36.60 58.57 32.63
CA ALA A 313 36.40 59.73 33.50
C ALA A 313 37.18 60.98 33.04
N GLY A 314 36.57 62.16 33.23
CA GLY A 314 37.22 63.49 33.40
C GLY A 314 37.70 64.15 32.11
N ILE A 315 37.48 65.44 31.83
CA ILE A 315 37.23 66.65 32.63
C ILE A 315 36.57 67.70 31.72
#